data_AF-A0A7C1D5E1-F1
#
_entry.id   AF-A0A7C1D5E1-F1
#
_cell.length_a   1.000
_cell.length_b   1.000
_cell.length_c   1.000
_cell.angle_alpha   90.00
_cell.angle_beta   90.00
_cell.angle_gamma   90.00
#
_symmetry.space_group_name_H-M   'P 1'
#
loop_
_entity.id
_entity.type
_entity.pdbx_description
1 polymer ?
#
loop_
_entity_poly.entity_id
_entity_poly.type
_entity_poly.pdbx_seq_one_letter_code
_entity_poly.pdbx_strand_id
1 'polypeptide(L)'
;MHLDWKKRNNPQFISDNQIRGIIALSMILAVIPFFYFFYLACSNFNYNLPKFSEQFADSISVEIVENEKTQGIYFISSGISSYQFFQEAGFETLPAEDFLLADGMRIVFKGEEREKEIIVSEMSAQHRIALGMRLDINKASREELIYVRGIGEATAKKIIELRERLGKFRDMEELTQIKGIKDKRVAGFRRYLYVDENDD
;
A
#
# COMPACT_ATOMS: atom_id res chain seq x y z
N MET A 1 -54.65 -29.99 72.06
CA MET A 1 -53.23 -30.14 71.71
C MET A 1 -53.02 -29.46 70.37
N HIS A 2 -52.66 -28.17 70.38
CA HIS A 2 -52.45 -27.36 69.18
C HIS A 2 -50.99 -26.88 69.25
N LEU A 3 -50.13 -27.43 68.40
CA LEU A 3 -48.71 -27.04 68.30
C LEU A 3 -48.57 -26.07 67.12
N ASP A 4 -48.29 -24.82 67.46
CA ASP A 4 -48.01 -23.73 66.53
C ASP A 4 -46.57 -23.86 66.01
N TRP A 5 -46.39 -24.12 64.72
CA TRP A 5 -45.07 -24.26 64.09
C TRP A 5 -44.80 -23.04 63.20
N LYS A 6 -44.16 -22.02 63.78
CA LYS A 6 -43.77 -20.82 63.03
C LYS A 6 -42.44 -21.06 62.31
N LYS A 7 -42.49 -21.42 61.01
CA LYS A 7 -41.30 -21.52 60.15
C LYS A 7 -40.69 -20.13 59.94
N ARG A 8 -39.50 -19.89 60.50
CA ARG A 8 -38.72 -18.67 60.23
C ARG A 8 -37.98 -18.83 58.91
N ASN A 9 -38.62 -18.43 57.80
CA ASN A 9 -37.88 -18.15 56.58
C ASN A 9 -37.32 -16.74 56.70
N ASN A 10 -36.02 -16.63 56.99
CA ASN A 10 -35.33 -15.35 56.96
C ASN A 10 -34.79 -15.15 55.53
N PRO A 11 -35.34 -14.23 54.72
CA PRO A 11 -34.76 -13.95 53.41
C PRO A 11 -33.37 -13.34 53.61
N GLN A 12 -32.32 -14.05 53.19
CA GLN A 12 -30.97 -13.49 53.14
C GLN A 12 -30.95 -12.38 52.08
N PHE A 13 -31.17 -11.13 52.51
CA PHE A 13 -30.98 -9.97 51.66
C PHE A 13 -29.48 -9.80 51.40
N ILE A 14 -29.08 -10.00 50.15
CA ILE A 14 -27.72 -9.72 49.68
C ILE A 14 -27.49 -8.22 49.83
N SER A 15 -26.45 -7.83 50.56
CA SER A 15 -26.14 -6.41 50.75
C SER A 15 -25.68 -5.76 49.44
N ASP A 16 -25.91 -4.45 49.27
CA ASP A 16 -25.53 -3.72 48.06
C ASP A 16 -24.03 -3.86 47.72
N ASN A 17 -23.18 -3.95 48.74
CA ASN A 17 -21.73 -4.16 48.57
C ASN A 17 -21.42 -5.56 48.02
N GLN A 18 -22.17 -6.59 48.43
CA GLN A 18 -22.04 -7.93 47.87
C GLN A 18 -22.55 -7.99 46.43
N ILE A 19 -23.62 -7.27 46.09
CA ILE A 19 -24.11 -7.17 44.71
C ILE A 19 -23.04 -6.52 43.82
N ARG A 20 -22.44 -5.41 44.25
CA ARG A 20 -21.33 -4.76 43.51
C ARG A 20 -20.14 -5.69 43.32
N GLY A 21 -19.78 -6.46 44.35
CA GLY A 21 -18.71 -7.46 44.28
C GLY A 21 -19.00 -8.57 43.25
N ILE A 22 -20.23 -9.10 43.25
CA ILE A 22 -20.65 -10.15 42.30
C ILE A 22 -20.67 -9.62 40.86
N ILE A 23 -21.14 -8.38 40.66
CA ILE A 23 -21.15 -7.73 39.34
C ILE A 23 -19.71 -7.54 38.83
N ALA A 24 -18.81 -7.03 39.67
CA ALA A 24 -17.40 -6.85 39.30
C ALA A 24 -16.71 -8.18 38.96
N LEU A 25 -16.96 -9.22 39.76
CA LEU A 25 -16.42 -10.56 39.53
C LEU A 25 -16.95 -11.15 38.20
N SER A 26 -18.25 -11.03 37.95
CA SER A 26 -18.89 -11.47 36.71
C SER A 26 -18.32 -10.76 35.48
N MET A 27 -18.04 -9.46 35.58
CA MET A 27 -17.40 -8.71 34.49
C MET A 27 -15.98 -9.21 34.21
N ILE A 28 -15.17 -9.45 35.23
CA ILE A 28 -13.79 -9.96 35.07
C ILE A 28 -13.82 -11.36 34.43
N LEU A 29 -14.71 -12.24 34.90
CA LEU A 29 -14.88 -13.59 34.36
C LEU A 29 -15.38 -13.61 32.90
N ALA A 30 -16.16 -12.62 32.47
CA ALA A 30 -16.61 -12.50 31.09
C ALA A 30 -15.50 -11.98 30.14
N VAL A 31 -14.56 -11.22 30.68
CA VAL A 31 -13.47 -10.59 29.90
C VAL A 31 -12.35 -11.59 29.57
N ILE A 32 -12.06 -12.53 30.47
CA ILE A 32 -11.04 -13.58 30.27
C ILE A 32 -11.29 -14.44 29.01
N PRO A 33 -12.49 -15.02 28.78
CA PRO A 33 -12.76 -15.80 27.57
C PRO A 33 -12.81 -14.94 26.31
N PHE A 34 -13.18 -13.65 26.40
CA PHE A 34 -13.09 -12.73 25.27
C PHE A 34 -11.64 -12.53 24.82
N PHE A 35 -10.73 -12.26 25.76
CA PHE A 35 -9.30 -12.14 25.45
C PHE A 35 -8.67 -13.48 25.04
N TYR A 36 -9.10 -14.60 25.63
CA TYR A 36 -8.64 -15.92 25.23
C TYR A 36 -9.10 -16.30 23.81
N PHE A 37 -10.36 -15.99 23.47
CA PHE A 37 -10.88 -16.16 22.11
C PHE A 37 -10.14 -15.28 21.12
N PHE A 38 -9.86 -14.02 21.46
CA PHE A 38 -9.10 -13.12 20.61
C PHE A 38 -7.63 -13.58 20.46
N TYR A 39 -7.01 -14.05 21.54
CA TYR A 39 -5.67 -14.64 21.53
C TYR A 39 -5.60 -15.87 20.62
N LEU A 40 -6.56 -16.80 20.73
CA LEU A 40 -6.63 -17.96 19.83
C LEU A 40 -6.97 -17.57 18.38
N ALA A 41 -7.86 -16.61 18.17
CA ALA A 41 -8.24 -16.16 16.85
C ALA A 41 -7.05 -15.49 16.13
N CYS A 42 -6.26 -14.68 16.85
CA CYS A 42 -5.04 -14.08 16.32
C CYS A 42 -3.90 -15.11 16.16
N SER A 43 -3.75 -16.07 17.07
CA SER A 43 -2.66 -17.06 16.98
C SER A 43 -2.86 -18.08 15.85
N ASN A 44 -4.10 -18.30 15.40
CA ASN A 44 -4.39 -19.19 14.27
C ASN A 44 -4.38 -18.46 12.91
N PHE A 45 -4.14 -17.15 12.90
CA PHE A 45 -3.93 -16.39 11.67
C PHE A 45 -2.46 -16.48 11.28
N ASN A 46 -2.08 -17.58 10.63
CA ASN A 46 -0.78 -17.67 9.96
C ASN A 46 -0.78 -16.68 8.78
N TYR A 47 -0.31 -15.46 9.02
CA TYR A 47 0.01 -14.52 7.96
C TYR A 47 1.27 -15.00 7.27
N ASN A 48 1.13 -15.84 6.24
CA ASN A 48 2.19 -16.00 5.26
C ASN A 48 2.24 -14.70 4.45
N LEU A 49 3.14 -13.79 4.83
CA LEU A 49 3.44 -12.67 3.95
C LEU A 49 3.93 -13.24 2.62
N PRO A 50 3.41 -12.77 1.47
CA PRO A 50 3.97 -13.13 0.18
C PRO A 50 5.47 -12.83 0.19
N LYS A 51 6.29 -13.71 -0.39
CA LYS A 51 7.69 -13.38 -0.64
C LYS A 51 7.73 -12.07 -1.43
N PHE A 52 8.70 -11.20 -1.09
CA PHE A 52 8.85 -9.87 -1.70
C PHE A 52 7.73 -8.86 -1.39
N SER A 53 6.97 -9.04 -0.30
CA SER A 53 5.98 -8.05 0.13
C SER A 53 6.56 -6.90 0.96
N GLU A 54 7.79 -7.01 1.44
CA GLU A 54 8.46 -5.97 2.23
C GLU A 54 9.30 -5.05 1.35
N GLN A 55 9.02 -3.75 1.43
CA GLN A 55 9.88 -2.73 0.83
C GLN A 55 11.14 -2.56 1.69
N PHE A 56 12.32 -2.56 1.06
CA PHE A 56 13.60 -2.33 1.71
C PHE A 56 14.42 -1.28 0.94
N ALA A 57 15.53 -0.82 1.53
CA ALA A 57 16.39 0.15 0.86
C ALA A 57 16.91 -0.44 -0.46
N ASP A 58 16.79 0.34 -1.54
CA ASP A 58 17.21 -0.02 -2.90
C ASP A 58 16.43 -1.17 -3.58
N SER A 59 15.26 -1.56 -3.03
CA SER A 59 14.36 -2.48 -3.72
C SER A 59 13.71 -1.83 -4.93
N ILE A 60 13.60 -2.56 -6.04
CA ILE A 60 12.76 -2.19 -7.18
C ILE A 60 11.36 -2.76 -6.99
N SER A 61 10.36 -2.05 -7.49
CA SER A 61 8.94 -2.42 -7.39
C SER A 61 8.43 -2.92 -8.73
N VAL A 62 7.81 -4.10 -8.74
CA VAL A 62 7.21 -4.70 -9.94
C VAL A 62 5.75 -5.05 -9.68
N GLU A 63 4.85 -4.56 -10.53
CA GLU A 63 3.41 -4.87 -10.49
C GLU A 63 3.12 -6.11 -11.33
N ILE A 64 2.46 -7.11 -10.72
CA ILE A 64 2.01 -8.31 -11.43
C ILE A 64 0.50 -8.30 -11.57
N VAL A 65 0.02 -8.47 -12.80
CA VAL A 65 -1.40 -8.55 -13.15
C VAL A 65 -1.63 -9.84 -13.93
N GLU A 66 -2.65 -10.60 -13.56
CA GLU A 66 -3.02 -11.82 -14.27
C GLU A 66 -4.51 -11.80 -14.56
N ASN A 67 -4.89 -12.04 -15.81
CA ASN A 67 -6.30 -12.05 -16.25
C ASN A 67 -7.06 -10.81 -15.77
N GLU A 68 -6.45 -9.64 -15.97
CA GLU A 68 -6.98 -8.32 -15.59
C GLU A 68 -7.13 -8.10 -14.07
N LYS A 69 -6.70 -9.04 -13.23
CA LYS A 69 -6.69 -8.91 -11.77
C LYS A 69 -5.28 -8.63 -11.27
N THR A 70 -5.12 -7.56 -10.50
CA THR A 70 -3.85 -7.25 -9.81
C THR A 70 -3.55 -8.33 -8.78
N GLN A 71 -2.42 -9.03 -8.96
CA GLN A 71 -1.92 -10.02 -8.01
C GLN A 71 -1.16 -9.35 -6.87
N GLY A 72 -0.45 -8.25 -7.16
CA GLY A 72 0.22 -7.44 -6.16
C GLY A 72 1.41 -6.67 -6.71
N ILE A 73 2.06 -5.94 -5.82
CA ILE A 73 3.33 -5.26 -6.06
C ILE A 73 4.39 -6.00 -5.26
N TYR A 74 5.49 -6.36 -5.93
CA TYR A 74 6.60 -7.12 -5.36
C TYR A 74 7.84 -6.24 -5.30
N PHE A 75 8.54 -6.27 -4.16
CA PHE A 75 9.76 -5.54 -3.89
C PHE A 75 10.97 -6.48 -3.93
N ILE A 76 11.83 -6.29 -4.93
CA ILE A 76 12.93 -7.21 -5.23
C ILE A 76 14.25 -6.47 -5.34
N SER A 77 15.38 -7.18 -5.25
CA SER A 77 16.70 -6.57 -5.44
C SER A 77 16.90 -6.19 -6.91
N SER A 78 17.61 -5.10 -7.16
CA SER A 78 18.00 -4.71 -8.53
C SER A 78 18.90 -5.76 -9.18
N GLY A 79 18.81 -5.90 -10.50
CA GLY A 79 19.61 -6.87 -11.27
C GLY A 79 19.07 -8.31 -11.28
N ILE A 80 17.93 -8.57 -10.65
CA ILE A 80 17.22 -9.85 -10.75
C ILE A 80 16.58 -9.99 -12.14
N SER A 81 16.73 -11.17 -12.75
CA SER A 81 16.07 -11.49 -14.02
C SER A 81 14.62 -11.94 -13.81
N SER A 82 13.80 -11.80 -14.84
CA SER A 82 12.40 -12.18 -14.82
C SER A 82 12.27 -13.67 -14.50
N TYR A 83 13.06 -14.54 -15.15
CA TYR A 83 13.06 -15.97 -14.87
C TYR A 83 13.31 -16.28 -13.39
N GLN A 84 14.37 -15.69 -12.81
CA GLN A 84 14.72 -15.90 -11.40
C GLN A 84 13.59 -15.43 -10.47
N PHE A 85 13.06 -14.24 -10.70
CA PHE A 85 11.97 -13.69 -9.91
C PHE A 85 10.73 -14.60 -9.93
N PHE A 86 10.26 -14.98 -11.13
CA PHE A 86 9.05 -15.80 -11.26
C PHE A 86 9.22 -17.18 -10.62
N GLN A 87 10.41 -17.78 -10.73
CA GLN A 87 10.76 -19.04 -10.08
C GLN A 87 10.75 -18.91 -8.55
N GLU A 88 11.39 -17.90 -7.99
CA GLU A 88 11.51 -17.71 -6.53
C GLU A 88 10.19 -17.31 -5.86
N ALA A 89 9.39 -16.52 -6.56
CA ALA A 89 8.04 -16.11 -6.15
C ALA A 89 7.01 -17.24 -6.29
N GLY A 90 7.34 -18.33 -7.00
CA GLY A 90 6.50 -19.52 -7.12
C GLY A 90 5.34 -19.36 -8.11
N PHE A 91 5.52 -18.54 -9.15
CA PHE A 91 4.54 -18.44 -10.22
C PHE A 91 4.58 -19.69 -11.10
N GLU A 92 3.41 -20.21 -11.45
CA GLU A 92 3.29 -21.37 -12.34
C GLU A 92 3.71 -21.05 -13.78
N THR A 93 3.54 -19.79 -14.17
CA THR A 93 3.87 -19.29 -15.52
C THR A 93 5.19 -18.56 -15.48
N LEU A 94 6.15 -19.03 -16.29
CA LEU A 94 7.44 -18.38 -16.49
C LEU A 94 7.47 -17.62 -17.82
N PRO A 95 8.21 -16.52 -17.91
CA PRO A 95 8.37 -15.80 -19.16
C PRO A 95 9.16 -16.62 -20.19
N ALA A 96 8.75 -16.51 -21.45
CA ALA A 96 9.39 -17.20 -22.57
C ALA A 96 10.81 -16.68 -22.82
N GLU A 97 11.00 -15.36 -22.62
CA GLU A 97 12.30 -14.69 -22.71
C GLU A 97 12.70 -14.18 -21.33
N ASP A 98 13.97 -14.36 -20.98
CA ASP A 98 14.52 -13.80 -19.76
C ASP A 98 14.96 -12.34 -19.99
N PHE A 99 14.60 -11.46 -19.07
CA PHE A 99 14.92 -10.04 -19.14
C PHE A 99 15.16 -9.48 -17.74
N LEU A 100 15.94 -8.40 -17.65
CA LEU A 100 16.18 -7.75 -16.37
C LEU A 100 14.94 -6.98 -15.91
N LEU A 101 14.57 -7.16 -14.65
CA LEU A 101 13.51 -6.38 -14.02
C LEU A 101 14.04 -5.00 -13.66
N ALA A 102 13.22 -3.98 -13.92
CA ALA A 102 13.49 -2.60 -13.55
C ALA A 102 12.39 -2.05 -12.63
N ASP A 103 12.72 -0.99 -11.90
CA ASP A 103 11.77 -0.32 -11.02
C ASP A 103 10.61 0.29 -11.80
N GLY A 104 9.40 0.12 -11.29
CA GLY A 104 8.19 0.61 -11.94
C GLY A 104 7.72 -0.25 -13.12
N MET A 105 8.23 -1.47 -13.31
CA MET A 105 7.71 -2.40 -14.32
C MET A 105 6.34 -2.97 -13.91
N ARG A 106 5.49 -3.19 -14.90
CA ARG A 106 4.19 -3.85 -14.80
C ARG A 106 4.13 -4.99 -15.80
N ILE A 107 3.97 -6.20 -15.28
CA ILE A 107 3.93 -7.44 -16.06
C ILE A 107 2.51 -7.97 -16.04
N VAL A 108 1.90 -8.08 -17.22
CA VAL A 108 0.53 -8.53 -17.40
C VAL A 108 0.53 -9.89 -18.10
N PHE A 109 -0.03 -10.89 -17.43
CA PHE A 109 -0.31 -12.21 -17.98
C PHE A 109 -1.73 -12.22 -18.53
N LYS A 110 -1.86 -12.52 -19.82
CA LYS A 110 -3.15 -12.70 -20.51
C LYS A 110 -3.23 -14.08 -21.14
N GLY A 111 -4.41 -14.69 -21.13
CA GLY A 111 -4.67 -15.95 -21.82
C GLY A 111 -4.82 -17.15 -20.89
N GLU A 112 -5.08 -18.30 -21.48
CA GLU A 112 -5.25 -19.57 -20.75
C GLU A 112 -3.92 -20.31 -20.55
N GLU A 113 -3.89 -21.28 -19.63
CA GLU A 113 -2.68 -21.97 -19.14
C GLU A 113 -1.66 -22.43 -20.21
N ARG A 114 -2.10 -22.69 -21.44
CA ARG A 114 -1.24 -23.21 -22.52
C ARG A 114 -0.69 -22.15 -23.47
N GLU A 115 -1.20 -20.92 -23.43
CA GLU A 115 -0.83 -19.84 -24.34
C GLU A 115 -0.94 -18.49 -23.61
N LYS A 116 -0.18 -18.33 -22.51
CA LYS A 116 -0.13 -17.06 -21.78
C LYS A 116 0.80 -16.07 -22.49
N GLU A 117 0.24 -14.96 -22.92
CA GLU A 117 0.97 -13.80 -23.40
C GLU A 117 1.43 -12.94 -22.21
N ILE A 118 2.68 -12.50 -22.26
CA ILE A 118 3.25 -11.59 -21.26
C ILE A 118 3.45 -10.23 -21.89
N ILE A 119 2.80 -9.23 -21.30
CA ILE A 119 2.94 -7.83 -21.71
C ILE A 119 3.68 -7.10 -20.61
N VAL A 120 4.86 -6.58 -20.94
CA VAL A 120 5.65 -5.72 -20.06
C VAL A 120 5.34 -4.26 -20.39
N SER A 121 5.02 -3.48 -19.37
CA SER A 121 4.67 -2.06 -19.46
C SER A 121 5.15 -1.32 -18.21
N GLU A 122 4.97 -0.01 -18.13
CA GLU A 122 5.19 0.71 -16.87
C GLU A 122 3.97 0.61 -15.94
N MET A 123 4.22 0.61 -14.64
CA MET A 123 3.20 0.81 -13.60
C MET A 123 2.48 2.15 -13.81
N SER A 124 1.22 2.21 -13.35
CA SER A 124 0.50 3.48 -13.34
C SER A 124 1.24 4.52 -12.50
N ALA A 125 1.24 5.78 -12.90
CA ALA A 125 1.86 6.83 -12.11
C ALA A 125 1.29 6.96 -10.69
N GLN A 126 0.01 6.59 -10.51
CA GLN A 126 -0.61 6.51 -9.19
C GLN A 126 0.14 5.52 -8.29
N HIS A 127 0.39 4.29 -8.78
CA HIS A 127 1.17 3.30 -8.05
C HIS A 127 2.61 3.78 -7.84
N ARG A 128 3.27 4.31 -8.88
CA ARG A 128 4.64 4.83 -8.77
C ARG A 128 4.77 5.90 -7.68
N ILE A 129 3.88 6.89 -7.66
CA ILE A 129 3.88 7.95 -6.64
C ILE A 129 3.58 7.37 -5.25
N ALA A 130 2.62 6.43 -5.13
CA ALA A 130 2.28 5.79 -3.86
C ALA A 130 3.47 5.02 -3.27
N LEU A 131 4.32 4.45 -4.13
CA LEU A 131 5.55 3.76 -3.76
C LEU A 131 6.74 4.71 -3.51
N GLY A 132 6.55 6.02 -3.70
CA GLY A 132 7.59 7.03 -3.50
C GLY A 132 8.52 7.24 -4.68
N MET A 133 8.23 6.66 -5.86
CA MET A 133 8.98 6.94 -7.08
C MET A 133 8.73 8.37 -7.53
N ARG A 134 9.79 8.99 -8.07
CA ARG A 134 9.73 10.32 -8.67
C ARG A 134 9.38 10.20 -10.15
N LEU A 135 8.68 11.20 -10.68
CA LEU A 135 8.35 11.31 -12.09
C LEU A 135 9.24 12.33 -12.78
N ASP A 136 9.66 12.03 -14.00
CA ASP A 136 10.34 13.00 -14.85
C ASP A 136 9.34 14.06 -15.32
N ILE A 137 9.60 15.32 -14.99
CA ILE A 137 8.73 16.44 -15.36
C ILE A 137 8.64 16.65 -16.88
N ASN A 138 9.67 16.24 -17.62
CA ASN A 138 9.71 16.37 -19.07
C ASN A 138 8.84 15.30 -19.76
N LYS A 139 8.67 14.13 -19.13
CA LYS A 139 7.92 13.00 -19.68
C LYS A 139 6.51 12.87 -19.09
N ALA A 140 6.29 13.40 -17.88
CA ALA A 140 5.00 13.30 -17.19
C ALA A 140 3.85 13.94 -17.98
N SER A 141 2.75 13.22 -18.12
CA SER A 141 1.48 13.73 -18.63
C SER A 141 0.78 14.65 -17.62
N ARG A 142 -0.24 15.37 -18.08
CA ARG A 142 -1.02 16.27 -17.24
C ARG A 142 -1.68 15.52 -16.08
N GLU A 143 -2.23 14.35 -16.37
CA GLU A 143 -2.90 13.46 -15.44
C GLU A 143 -1.93 12.98 -14.34
N GLU A 144 -0.71 12.62 -14.73
CA GLU A 144 0.32 12.18 -13.79
C GLU A 144 0.79 13.31 -12.86
N LEU A 145 0.94 14.53 -13.41
CA LEU A 145 1.28 15.71 -12.62
C LEU A 145 0.24 16.03 -11.55
N ILE A 146 -1.05 15.74 -11.79
CA ILE A 146 -2.13 16.01 -10.83
C ILE A 146 -2.04 15.10 -9.59
N TYR A 147 -1.44 13.92 -9.70
CA TYR A 147 -1.21 13.05 -8.54
C TYR A 147 -0.11 13.57 -7.62
N VAL A 148 0.71 14.52 -8.09
CA VAL A 148 1.73 15.15 -7.25
C VAL A 148 1.08 16.07 -6.24
N ARG A 149 1.30 15.78 -4.95
CA ARG A 149 0.73 16.56 -3.85
C ARG A 149 1.07 18.05 -3.99
N GLY A 150 0.03 18.87 -4.11
CA GLY A 150 0.14 20.32 -4.26
C GLY A 150 0.17 20.80 -5.72
N ILE A 151 -0.04 19.91 -6.70
CA ILE A 151 -0.31 20.23 -8.09
C ILE A 151 -1.76 19.83 -8.38
N GLY A 152 -2.59 20.80 -8.75
CA GLY A 152 -3.93 20.53 -9.28
C GLY A 152 -4.01 20.84 -10.77
N GLU A 153 -5.15 20.58 -11.40
CA GLU A 153 -5.44 20.79 -12.83
C GLU A 153 -4.85 22.09 -13.40
N ALA A 154 -5.14 23.23 -12.74
CA ALA A 154 -4.67 24.54 -13.20
C ALA A 154 -3.15 24.71 -13.12
N THR A 155 -2.48 24.02 -12.19
CA THR A 155 -1.02 24.05 -12.07
C THR A 155 -0.38 23.09 -13.07
N ALA A 156 -0.93 21.87 -13.21
CA ALA A 156 -0.49 20.90 -14.19
C ALA A 156 -0.55 21.47 -15.61
N LYS A 157 -1.66 22.12 -15.98
CA LYS A 157 -1.78 22.80 -17.28
C LYS A 157 -0.66 23.83 -17.51
N LYS A 158 -0.36 24.67 -16.52
CA LYS A 158 0.73 25.66 -16.63
C LYS A 158 2.11 25.03 -16.74
N ILE A 159 2.33 23.87 -16.13
CA ILE A 159 3.59 23.12 -16.26
C ILE A 159 3.75 22.63 -17.69
N ILE A 160 2.69 22.06 -18.28
CA ILE A 160 2.71 21.62 -19.69
C ILE A 160 2.95 22.79 -20.63
N GLU A 161 2.22 23.90 -20.47
CA GLU A 161 2.41 25.12 -21.28
C GLU A 161 3.84 25.68 -21.15
N LEU A 162 4.41 25.66 -19.94
CA LEU A 162 5.78 26.11 -19.72
C LEU A 162 6.79 25.15 -20.37
N ARG A 163 6.56 23.84 -20.27
CA ARG A 163 7.39 22.81 -20.92
C ARG A 163 7.44 23.03 -22.42
N GLU A 164 6.28 23.21 -23.06
CA GLU A 164 6.18 23.47 -24.50
C GLU A 164 6.90 24.76 -24.91
N ARG A 165 6.80 25.82 -24.09
CA ARG A 165 7.47 27.10 -24.35
C ARG A 165 8.98 27.02 -24.22
N LEU A 166 9.49 26.24 -23.26
CA LEU A 166 10.92 26.04 -23.03
C LEU A 166 11.51 24.93 -23.93
N GLY A 167 10.65 24.08 -24.52
CA GLY A 167 11.01 22.82 -25.15
C GLY A 167 11.12 21.69 -24.12
N LYS A 168 11.98 21.88 -23.12
CA LYS A 168 12.14 21.01 -21.94
C LYS A 168 12.55 21.82 -20.72
N PHE A 169 12.29 21.30 -19.53
CA PHE A 169 12.89 21.79 -18.30
C PHE A 169 14.35 21.31 -18.21
N ARG A 170 15.25 22.22 -17.87
CA ARG A 170 16.67 21.93 -17.58
C ARG A 170 16.91 21.70 -16.11
N ASP A 171 16.11 22.36 -15.28
CA ASP A 171 16.17 22.23 -13.83
C ASP A 171 14.77 22.39 -13.22
N MET A 172 14.67 22.13 -11.91
CA MET A 172 13.41 22.29 -11.19
C MET A 172 13.13 23.75 -10.84
N GLU A 173 14.15 24.61 -10.85
CA GLU A 173 14.07 26.04 -10.55
C GLU A 173 13.26 26.79 -11.62
N GLU A 174 13.27 26.34 -12.86
CA GLU A 174 12.47 26.87 -13.96
C GLU A 174 10.95 26.85 -13.66
N LEU A 175 10.48 25.99 -12.77
CA LEU A 175 9.09 26.00 -12.30
C LEU A 175 8.69 27.30 -11.59
N THR A 176 9.64 28.07 -11.06
CA THR A 176 9.37 29.37 -10.44
C THR A 176 8.86 30.42 -11.43
N GLN A 177 9.01 30.19 -12.74
CA GLN A 177 8.41 31.01 -13.79
C GLN A 177 6.88 30.93 -13.79
N ILE A 178 6.29 29.89 -13.18
CA ILE A 178 4.84 29.75 -13.03
C ILE A 178 4.37 30.58 -11.84
N LYS A 179 3.47 31.54 -12.09
CA LYS A 179 2.88 32.38 -11.03
C LYS A 179 2.26 31.52 -9.91
N GLY A 180 2.76 31.69 -8.69
CA GLY A 180 2.31 30.97 -7.49
C GLY A 180 3.18 29.77 -7.11
N ILE A 181 4.20 29.44 -7.90
CA ILE A 181 5.27 28.51 -7.54
C ILE A 181 6.49 29.33 -7.10
N LYS A 182 7.03 28.97 -5.95
CA LYS A 182 8.20 29.59 -5.31
C LYS A 182 9.10 28.49 -4.77
N ASP A 183 10.32 28.81 -4.36
CA ASP A 183 11.35 27.84 -3.96
C ASP A 183 10.86 26.82 -2.93
N LYS A 184 10.06 27.25 -1.95
CA LYS A 184 9.44 26.35 -0.97
C LYS A 184 8.57 25.26 -1.61
N ARG A 185 7.81 25.60 -2.66
CA ARG A 185 6.99 24.64 -3.40
C ARG A 185 7.86 23.75 -4.28
N VAL A 186 8.87 24.32 -4.95
CA VAL A 186 9.83 23.57 -5.76
C VAL A 186 10.54 22.51 -4.91
N ALA A 187 11.05 22.89 -3.74
CA ALA A 187 11.64 21.95 -2.77
C ALA A 187 10.65 20.85 -2.35
N GLY A 188 9.37 21.18 -2.25
CA GLY A 188 8.32 20.20 -2.01
C GLY A 188 8.10 19.23 -3.16
N PHE A 189 8.19 19.71 -4.40
CA PHE A 189 8.06 18.91 -5.61
C PHE A 189 9.26 18.03 -5.89
N ARG A 190 10.47 18.40 -5.44
CA ARG A 190 11.67 17.56 -5.57
C ARG A 190 11.53 16.16 -4.94
N ARG A 191 10.56 15.95 -4.04
CA ARG A 191 10.25 14.61 -3.50
C ARG A 191 9.47 13.72 -4.47
N TYR A 192 8.84 14.29 -5.49
CA TYR A 192 7.93 13.59 -6.42
C TYR A 192 8.33 13.78 -7.88
N LEU A 193 9.10 14.83 -8.19
CA LEU A 193 9.49 15.22 -9.55
C LEU A 193 11.00 15.35 -9.66
N TYR A 194 11.53 15.04 -10.82
CA TYR A 194 12.92 15.29 -11.21
C TYR A 194 13.00 15.73 -12.68
N VAL A 195 14.18 16.18 -13.08
CA VAL A 195 14.57 16.40 -14.47
C VAL A 195 15.68 15.40 -14.75
N ASP A 196 15.54 14.60 -15.81
CA ASP A 196 16.60 13.68 -16.24
C ASP A 196 17.75 14.48 -16.85
N GLU A 197 18.96 14.30 -16.32
CA GLU A 197 20.17 14.98 -16.82
C GLU A 197 20.63 14.40 -18.17
N ASN A 198 20.11 13.25 -18.59
CA ASN A 198 20.50 12.57 -19.82
C ASN A 198 19.67 13.01 -21.06
N ASP A 199 18.68 13.89 -20.89
CA ASP A 199 17.83 14.35 -21.99
C ASP A 199 18.48 15.49 -22.84
N ASP A 200 19.80 15.72 -22.72
CA ASP A 200 20.60 16.76 -23.40
C ASP A 200 20.99 16.50 -24.86
#